data_AF-A0A6V7IUN5-F1
#
_entry.id   AF-A0A6V7IUN5-F1
#
_cell.length_a   1.000
_cell.length_b   1.000
_cell.length_c   1.000
_cell.angle_alpha   90.00
_cell.angle_beta   90.00
_cell.angle_gamma   90.00
#
_symmetry.space_group_name_H-M   'P 1'
#
loop_
_entity.id
_entity.type
_entity.pdbx_description
1 polymer ?
#
loop_
_entity_poly.entity_id
_entity_poly.type
_entity_poly.pdbx_seq_one_letter_code
_entity_poly.pdbx_strand_id
1 'polypeptide(L)' 'VICGITEDTSQYHIIRATLEAVCFQTRDILEAMVKDSGTRLTDLLVDGGMTVNDLLMQLQADLTGINV' A
#
# COMPACT_ATOMS: atom_id res chain seq x y z
N VAL A 1 1.95 -3.53 14.86
CA VAL A 1 3.20 -3.82 15.61
C VAL A 1 4.34 -3.19 14.84
N ILE A 2 5.27 -2.50 15.50
CA ILE A 2 6.50 -2.01 14.86
C ILE A 2 7.61 -3.01 15.21
N CYS A 3 8.32 -3.50 14.21
CA CYS A 3 9.41 -4.45 14.37
C CYS A 3 10.57 -4.08 13.43
N GLY A 4 11.75 -4.68 13.64
CA GLY A 4 12.94 -4.41 12.83
C GLY A 4 13.66 -3.09 13.15
N ILE A 5 13.47 -2.55 14.35
CA ILE A 5 14.13 -1.31 14.78
C ILE A 5 15.62 -1.58 15.08
N THR A 6 16.48 -0.74 14.55
CA THR A 6 17.94 -0.69 14.79
C THR A 6 18.35 0.72 15.22
N GLU A 7 19.61 0.91 15.66
CA GLU A 7 20.13 2.23 16.05
C GLU A 7 20.08 3.26 14.90
N ASP A 8 20.16 2.81 13.63
CA ASP A 8 20.04 3.65 12.44
C ASP A 8 18.58 4.02 12.08
N THR A 9 17.60 3.61 12.87
CA THR A 9 16.18 3.87 12.56
C THR A 9 15.82 5.32 12.84
N SER A 10 15.44 6.05 11.79
CA SER A 10 14.97 7.44 11.88
C SER A 10 13.45 7.56 11.78
N GLN A 11 12.92 8.75 12.10
CA GLN A 11 11.50 9.08 11.89
C GLN A 11 11.04 8.84 10.45
N TYR A 12 11.91 9.04 9.46
CA TYR A 12 11.60 8.85 8.04
C TYR A 12 11.30 7.38 7.72
N HIS A 13 12.01 6.45 8.36
CA HIS A 13 11.76 5.02 8.21
C HIS A 13 10.39 4.64 8.77
N ILE A 14 10.00 5.22 9.92
CA ILE A 14 8.70 4.95 10.53
C ILE A 14 7.55 5.55 9.69
N ILE A 15 7.70 6.78 9.19
CA ILE A 15 6.71 7.40 8.31
C ILE A 15 6.53 6.57 7.04
N ARG A 16 7.62 6.17 6.40
CA ARG A 16 7.58 5.31 5.20
C ARG A 16 6.94 3.96 5.50
N ALA A 17 7.33 3.29 6.58
CA ALA A 17 6.74 2.01 6.98
C ALA A 17 5.23 2.14 7.27
N THR A 18 4.78 3.30 7.74
CA THR A 18 3.34 3.57 7.94
C THR A 18 2.60 3.67 6.62
N LEU A 19 3.17 4.37 5.61
CA LEU A 19 2.59 4.43 4.27
C LEU A 19 2.56 3.04 3.61
N GLU A 20 3.66 2.30 3.67
CA GLU A 20 3.76 0.94 3.14
C GLU A 20 2.76 -0.01 3.81
N ALA A 21 2.56 0.10 5.12
CA ALA A 21 1.59 -0.70 5.87
C ALA A 21 0.16 -0.52 5.34
N VAL A 22 -0.23 0.70 4.96
CA VAL A 22 -1.54 0.95 4.33
C VAL A 22 -1.63 0.23 2.99
N CYS A 23 -0.59 0.34 2.16
CA CYS A 23 -0.58 -0.33 0.87
C CYS A 23 -0.64 -1.87 0.96
N PHE A 24 0.05 -2.46 1.94
CA PHE A 24 -0.02 -3.90 2.22
C PHE A 24 -1.43 -4.33 2.64
N GLN A 25 -2.09 -3.57 3.53
CA GLN A 25 -3.47 -3.87 3.94
C GLN A 25 -4.44 -3.79 2.76
N THR A 26 -4.30 -2.77 1.90
CA THR A 26 -5.11 -2.66 0.68
C THR A 26 -4.89 -3.86 -0.23
N ARG A 27 -3.64 -4.28 -0.45
CA ARG A 27 -3.31 -5.44 -1.27
C ARG A 27 -3.96 -6.72 -0.75
N ASP A 28 -3.90 -6.98 0.56
CA ASP A 28 -4.51 -8.18 1.16
C ASP A 28 -6.02 -8.25 0.88
N ILE A 29 -6.71 -7.10 0.96
CA ILE A 29 -8.13 -7.00 0.62
C ILE A 29 -8.36 -7.25 -0.87
N LEU A 30 -7.55 -6.67 -1.75
CA LEU A 30 -7.67 -6.88 -3.20
C LEU A 30 -7.44 -8.34 -3.57
N GLU A 31 -6.45 -9.01 -2.97
CA GLU A 31 -6.20 -10.43 -3.18
C GLU A 31 -7.38 -11.28 -2.71
N ALA A 32 -8.03 -10.93 -1.60
CA ALA A 32 -9.25 -11.59 -1.15
C ALA A 32 -10.41 -11.38 -2.14
N MET A 33 -10.62 -10.14 -2.61
CA MET A 33 -11.65 -9.82 -3.60
C MET A 33 -11.46 -10.58 -4.92
N VAL A 34 -10.22 -10.73 -5.39
CA VAL A 34 -9.91 -11.51 -6.60
C VAL A 34 -10.24 -12.99 -6.38
N LYS A 35 -9.93 -13.54 -5.20
CA LYS A 35 -10.26 -14.94 -4.85
C LYS A 35 -11.77 -15.18 -4.80
N ASP A 36 -12.53 -14.24 -4.24
CA ASP A 36 -13.97 -14.39 -4.07
C ASP A 36 -14.76 -14.11 -5.37
N SER A 37 -14.32 -13.14 -6.18
CA SER A 37 -14.99 -12.76 -7.42
C SER A 37 -14.54 -13.54 -8.66
N GLY A 38 -13.36 -14.17 -8.61
CA GLY A 38 -12.71 -14.80 -9.76
C GLY A 38 -12.24 -13.83 -10.85
N THR A 39 -12.37 -12.52 -10.65
CA THR A 39 -12.04 -11.49 -11.63
C THR A 39 -10.72 -10.82 -11.28
N ARG A 40 -9.81 -10.67 -12.25
CA ARG A 40 -8.57 -9.90 -12.04
C ARG A 40 -8.85 -8.41 -12.14
N LEU A 41 -8.31 -7.65 -11.20
CA LEU A 41 -8.25 -6.20 -11.24
C LEU A 41 -7.11 -5.75 -12.16
N THR A 42 -7.35 -4.73 -12.98
CA THR A 42 -6.34 -4.08 -13.84
C THR A 42 -6.05 -2.64 -13.42
N ASP A 43 -7.01 -2.02 -12.74
CA ASP A 43 -6.97 -0.62 -12.33
C ASP A 43 -7.65 -0.48 -10.96
N LEU A 44 -7.09 0.37 -10.11
CA LEU A 44 -7.58 0.67 -8.76
C LEU A 44 -7.96 2.15 -8.69
N LEU A 45 -9.26 2.43 -8.72
CA LEU A 45 -9.76 3.80 -8.54
C LEU A 45 -9.66 4.19 -7.05
N VAL A 46 -8.90 5.26 -6.77
CA VAL A 46 -8.66 5.75 -5.41
C VAL A 46 -9.24 7.15 -5.20
N ASP A 47 -9.66 7.44 -3.97
CA ASP A 47 -10.16 8.76 -3.55
C ASP A 47 -9.76 9.05 -2.09
N GLY A 48 -9.89 10.31 -1.67
CA GLY A 48 -9.65 10.78 -0.31
C GLY A 48 -8.32 11.51 -0.12
N GLY A 49 -8.11 12.07 1.07
CA GLY A 49 -6.97 12.96 1.32
C GLY A 49 -5.58 12.33 1.15
N MET A 50 -5.48 11.00 1.22
CA MET A 50 -4.20 10.29 1.07
C MET A 50 -3.74 10.21 -0.39
N THR A 51 -4.64 10.35 -1.37
CA THR A 51 -4.31 10.25 -2.80
C THR A 51 -3.46 11.41 -3.31
N VAL A 52 -3.43 12.52 -2.55
CA VAL A 52 -2.55 13.68 -2.83
C VAL A 52 -1.07 13.33 -2.62
N ASN A 53 -0.75 12.22 -1.97
CA ASN A 53 0.61 11.79 -1.74
C ASN A 53 1.12 10.88 -2.87
N ASP A 54 1.93 11.45 -3.77
CA ASP A 54 2.52 10.75 -4.92
C ASP A 54 3.31 9.50 -4.52
N LEU A 55 4.06 9.55 -3.41
CA LEU A 55 4.83 8.40 -2.94
C LEU A 55 3.91 7.25 -2.53
N LEU A 56 2.80 7.55 -1.85
CA LEU A 56 1.83 6.52 -1.46
C LEU A 56 1.18 5.89 -2.70
N MET A 57 0.81 6.69 -3.70
CA MET A 57 0.20 6.19 -4.94
C MET A 57 1.16 5.29 -5.72
N GLN A 58 2.44 5.68 -5.80
CA GLN A 58 3.46 4.83 -6.43
C GLN A 58 3.70 3.53 -5.66
N LEU A 59 3.82 3.60 -4.33
CA LEU A 59 3.96 2.39 -3.48
C LEU A 59 2.77 1.45 -3.64
N GLN A 60 1.55 1.99 -3.72
CA GLN A 60 0.35 1.21 -3.92
C GLN A 60 0.38 0.49 -5.26
N ALA A 61 0.73 1.19 -6.35
CA ALA A 61 0.84 0.62 -7.70
C ALA A 61 1.94 -0.43 -7.79
N ASP A 62 3.10 -0.18 -7.18
CA ASP A 62 4.23 -1.11 -7.15
C ASP A 62 3.86 -2.41 -6.40
N LEU A 63 3.10 -2.30 -5.31
CA LEU A 63 2.71 -3.45 -4.48
C LEU A 63 1.60 -4.29 -5.11
N THR A 64 0.64 -3.66 -5.78
CA THR A 64 -0.51 -4.36 -6.40
C THR A 64 -0.24 -4.75 -7.85
N GLY A 65 0.74 -4.13 -8.51
CA GLY A 65 1.11 -4.41 -9.91
C GLY A 65 0.06 -3.94 -10.92
N ILE A 66 -0.79 -3.00 -10.54
CA ILE A 66 -1.87 -2.44 -11.36
C ILE A 66 -1.82 -0.91 -11.32
N ASN A 67 -2.51 -0.26 -12.25
CA ASN A 67 -2.60 1.20 -12.26
C ASN A 67 -3.44 1.67 -11.06
N VAL A 68 -3.02 2.77 -10.43
CA VAL A 68 -3.68 3.40 -9.28
C VAL A 68 -3.94 4.86 -9.61
#